data_AF-I2CS07-F1
#
_entry.id   AF-I2CS07-F1
#
_cell.length_a   1.000
_cell.length_b   1.000
_cell.length_c   1.000
_cell.angle_alpha   90.00
_cell.angle_beta   90.00
_cell.angle_gamma   90.00
#
_symmetry.space_group_name_H-M   'P 1'
#
loop_
_entity.id
_entity.type
_entity.pdbx_description
1 polymer ?
#
loop_
_entity_poly.entity_id
_entity_poly.type
_entity_poly.pdbx_seq_one_letter_code
_entity_poly.pdbx_strand_id
1 'polypeptide(L)'
;DMRALGELLKAELPALYEHCSALYLNLEMMAGHWLLVYFINIFPPPVALRILEISMAEGSDVTFAVALAFLRGLEAELLACDDLHELSQLVRIRQAGMYDADALLHQTRVQLRRMRSNLRILRAWHLGDLMKHEDEMDRVLCR
;
A
#
# COMPACT_ATOMS: atom_id res chain seq x y z
N ASP A 1 7.42 6.06 -1.52
CA ASP A 1 6.93 7.25 -2.23
C ASP A 1 5.40 7.33 -2.14
N MET A 2 4.86 8.45 -1.61
CA MET A 2 3.41 8.67 -1.50
C MET A 2 2.74 8.94 -2.86
N ARG A 3 3.48 9.49 -3.84
CA ARG A 3 2.94 9.74 -5.19
C ARG A 3 2.70 8.43 -5.93
N ALA A 4 3.68 7.52 -5.87
CA ALA A 4 3.54 6.16 -6.38
C ALA A 4 2.34 5.43 -5.77
N LEU A 5 2.13 5.58 -4.46
CA LEU A 5 0.99 4.99 -3.78
C LEU A 5 -0.35 5.55 -4.30
N GLY A 6 -0.45 6.87 -4.50
CA GLY A 6 -1.68 7.48 -5.02
C GLY A 6 -2.04 7.03 -6.41
N GLU A 7 -1.08 7.01 -7.32
CA GLU A 7 -1.34 6.54 -8.68
C GLU A 7 -1.62 5.04 -8.72
N LEU A 8 -1.00 4.25 -7.84
CA LEU A 8 -1.32 2.84 -7.69
C LEU A 8 -2.78 2.65 -7.21
N LEU A 9 -3.21 3.40 -6.20
CA LEU A 9 -4.57 3.34 -5.66
C LEU A 9 -5.60 3.75 -6.70
N LYS A 10 -5.34 4.81 -7.49
CA LYS A 10 -6.21 5.21 -8.60
C LYS A 10 -6.30 4.16 -9.70
N ALA A 11 -5.18 3.54 -10.06
CA ALA A 11 -5.14 2.54 -11.12
C ALA A 11 -5.82 1.22 -10.73
N GLU A 12 -5.70 0.83 -9.46
CA GLU A 12 -6.15 -0.46 -8.98
C GLU A 12 -7.53 -0.40 -8.31
N LEU A 13 -7.82 0.63 -7.55
CA LEU A 13 -9.07 0.81 -6.79
C LEU A 13 -9.73 2.16 -7.09
N PRO A 14 -10.08 2.44 -8.37
CA PRO A 14 -10.59 3.75 -8.77
C PRO A 14 -11.90 4.12 -8.05
N ALA A 15 -12.82 3.15 -7.90
CA ALA A 15 -14.10 3.39 -7.23
C ALA A 15 -13.91 3.77 -5.75
N LEU A 16 -13.06 3.02 -5.04
CA LEU A 16 -12.74 3.31 -3.65
C LEU A 16 -12.02 4.66 -3.51
N TYR A 17 -11.11 4.98 -4.44
CA TYR A 17 -10.36 6.23 -4.43
C TYR A 17 -11.30 7.45 -4.55
N GLU A 18 -12.21 7.43 -5.53
CA GLU A 18 -13.21 8.48 -5.73
C GLU A 18 -14.16 8.60 -4.53
N HIS A 19 -14.61 7.46 -3.98
CA HIS A 19 -15.47 7.42 -2.79
C HIS A 19 -14.79 8.04 -1.57
N CYS A 20 -13.55 7.65 -1.28
CA CYS A 20 -12.76 8.24 -0.20
C CYS A 20 -12.58 9.76 -0.41
N SER A 21 -12.32 10.18 -1.65
CA SER A 21 -12.16 11.61 -1.99
C SER A 21 -13.45 12.39 -1.74
N ALA A 22 -14.61 11.83 -2.10
CA ALA A 22 -15.92 12.43 -1.84
C ALA A 22 -16.22 12.59 -0.33
N LEU A 23 -15.70 11.67 0.49
CA LEU A 23 -15.79 11.72 1.95
C LEU A 23 -14.67 12.55 2.61
N TYR A 24 -13.88 13.31 1.82
CA TYR A 24 -12.73 14.09 2.28
C TYR A 24 -11.61 13.26 2.94
N LEU A 25 -11.57 11.96 2.68
CA LEU A 25 -10.50 11.07 3.14
C LEU A 25 -9.38 11.01 2.09
N ASN A 26 -8.17 11.40 2.50
CA ASN A 26 -6.98 11.20 1.70
C ASN A 26 -6.47 9.76 1.85
N LEU A 27 -6.84 8.89 0.90
CA LEU A 27 -6.53 7.46 0.93
C LEU A 27 -5.01 7.22 0.86
N GLU A 28 -4.25 8.05 0.14
CA GLU A 28 -2.79 7.96 0.07
C GLU A 28 -2.12 8.24 1.42
N MET A 29 -2.64 9.22 2.17
CA MET A 29 -2.13 9.56 3.48
C MET A 29 -2.41 8.45 4.47
N MET A 30 -3.64 7.90 4.45
CA MET A 30 -4.02 6.79 5.31
C MET A 30 -3.18 5.54 5.03
N ALA A 31 -3.08 5.12 3.76
CA ALA A 31 -2.28 3.95 3.38
C ALA A 31 -0.77 4.22 3.51
N GLY A 32 -0.32 5.46 3.33
CA GLY A 32 1.06 5.88 3.49
C GLY A 32 1.57 5.69 4.91
N HIS A 33 0.72 5.92 5.92
CA HIS A 33 1.05 5.62 7.31
C HIS A 33 1.41 4.14 7.51
N TRP A 34 0.75 3.21 6.82
CA TRP A 34 1.05 1.78 6.94
C TRP A 34 2.44 1.43 6.41
N LEU A 35 2.86 2.09 5.32
CA LEU A 35 4.18 1.91 4.72
C LEU A 35 5.29 2.43 5.65
N LEU A 36 5.06 3.54 6.35
CA LEU A 36 6.04 4.14 7.26
C LEU A 36 6.38 3.24 8.45
N VAL A 37 5.38 2.56 9.00
CA VAL A 37 5.55 1.70 10.17
C VAL A 37 5.69 0.22 9.82
N TYR A 38 5.84 -0.13 8.54
CA TYR A 38 5.87 -1.53 8.06
C TYR A 38 4.73 -2.38 8.64
N PHE A 39 3.55 -1.78 8.81
CA PHE A 39 2.38 -2.41 9.44
C PHE A 39 2.55 -2.89 10.89
N ILE A 40 3.68 -2.63 11.56
CA ILE A 40 4.00 -3.16 12.90
C ILE A 40 2.98 -2.74 13.97
N ASN A 41 2.49 -1.50 13.88
CA ASN A 41 1.46 -0.98 14.80
C ASN A 41 0.05 -1.03 14.20
N ILE A 42 -0.11 -1.68 13.04
CA ILE A 42 -1.37 -1.75 12.29
C ILE A 42 -1.98 -3.13 12.44
N PHE A 43 -1.20 -4.18 12.21
CA PHE A 43 -1.64 -5.57 12.34
C PHE A 43 -1.13 -6.21 13.63
N PRO A 44 -1.77 -7.29 14.11
CA PRO A 44 -1.23 -8.13 15.16
C PRO A 44 0.23 -8.54 14.88
N PRO A 45 1.10 -8.60 15.90
CA PRO A 45 2.54 -8.82 15.73
C PRO A 45 2.91 -10.02 14.83
N PRO A 46 2.27 -11.19 14.92
CA PRO A 46 2.59 -12.33 14.05
C PRO A 46 2.38 -12.04 12.56
N VAL A 47 1.37 -11.23 12.22
CA VAL A 47 1.06 -10.86 10.84
C VAL A 47 2.03 -9.81 10.33
N ALA A 48 2.27 -8.76 11.13
CA ALA A 48 3.21 -7.70 10.77
C ALA A 48 4.63 -8.23 10.56
N LEU A 49 5.11 -9.14 11.41
CA LEU A 49 6.43 -9.75 11.28
C LEU A 49 6.56 -10.59 10.00
N ARG A 50 5.54 -11.38 9.64
CA ARG A 50 5.56 -12.17 8.39
C ARG A 50 5.56 -11.27 7.15
N ILE A 51 4.80 -10.17 7.18
CA ILE A 51 4.85 -9.17 6.11
C ILE A 51 6.24 -8.57 6.02
N LEU A 52 6.83 -8.18 7.14
CA LEU A 52 8.18 -7.62 7.20
C LEU A 52 9.22 -8.58 6.62
N GLU A 53 9.21 -9.86 7.03
CA GLU A 53 10.13 -10.89 6.51
C GLU A 53 10.04 -11.03 4.99
N ILE A 54 8.82 -11.11 4.45
CA ILE A 54 8.59 -11.25 3.01
C ILE A 54 9.01 -9.98 2.28
N SER A 55 8.69 -8.80 2.81
CA SER A 55 9.11 -7.51 2.25
C SER A 55 10.64 -7.37 2.23
N MET A 56 11.34 -7.88 3.26
CA MET A 56 12.82 -7.87 3.27
C MET A 56 13.42 -8.85 2.26
N ALA A 57 12.76 -9.97 1.97
CA ALA A 57 13.23 -10.97 1.02
C ALA A 57 12.93 -10.61 -0.46
N GLU A 58 11.75 -10.05 -0.74
CA GLU A 58 11.26 -9.80 -2.11
C GLU A 58 11.31 -8.33 -2.55
N GLY A 59 11.51 -7.39 -1.61
CA GLY A 59 11.59 -5.95 -1.86
C GLY A 59 10.35 -5.16 -1.42
N SER A 60 10.45 -3.83 -1.53
CA SER A 60 9.44 -2.88 -1.05
C SER A 60 8.09 -2.94 -1.80
N ASP A 61 8.07 -3.53 -3.01
CA ASP A 61 6.86 -3.79 -3.79
C ASP A 61 5.82 -4.61 -3.01
N VAL A 62 6.28 -5.51 -2.14
CA VAL A 62 5.40 -6.33 -1.29
C VAL A 62 4.58 -5.45 -0.37
N THR A 63 5.18 -4.42 0.22
CA THR A 63 4.51 -3.53 1.17
C THR A 63 3.35 -2.78 0.50
N PHE A 64 3.52 -2.36 -0.76
CA PHE A 64 2.44 -1.79 -1.57
C PHE A 64 1.37 -2.83 -1.91
N ALA A 65 1.78 -4.04 -2.30
CA ALA A 65 0.85 -5.13 -2.61
C ALA A 65 0.00 -5.55 -1.40
N VAL A 66 0.57 -5.53 -0.19
CA VAL A 66 -0.15 -5.80 1.07
C VAL A 66 -1.20 -4.73 1.33
N ALA A 67 -0.83 -3.45 1.24
CA ALA A 67 -1.77 -2.34 1.42
C ALA A 67 -2.93 -2.43 0.42
N LEU A 68 -2.62 -2.77 -0.84
CA LEU A 68 -3.63 -2.93 -1.89
C LEU A 68 -4.53 -4.14 -1.66
N ALA A 69 -3.95 -5.30 -1.29
CA ALA A 69 -4.70 -6.50 -0.99
C ALA A 69 -5.66 -6.28 0.18
N PHE A 70 -5.20 -5.60 1.23
CA PHE A 70 -6.01 -5.23 2.37
C PHE A 70 -7.19 -4.32 1.97
N LEU A 71 -6.93 -3.22 1.25
CA LEU A 71 -8.00 -2.32 0.80
C LEU A 71 -8.98 -3.00 -0.14
N ARG A 72 -8.50 -3.84 -1.05
CA ARG A 72 -9.36 -4.58 -1.99
C ARG A 72 -10.24 -5.60 -1.27
N GLY A 73 -9.75 -6.23 -0.21
CA GLY A 73 -10.55 -7.13 0.63
C GLY A 73 -11.69 -6.41 1.34
N LEU A 74 -11.55 -5.10 1.59
CA LEU A 74 -12.54 -4.27 2.27
C LEU A 74 -13.36 -3.39 1.32
N GLU A 75 -13.04 -3.36 0.03
CA GLU A 75 -13.59 -2.40 -0.93
C GLU A 75 -15.12 -2.34 -0.90
N ALA A 76 -15.79 -3.51 -0.90
CA ALA A 76 -17.24 -3.56 -0.85
C ALA A 76 -17.84 -2.99 0.44
N GLU A 77 -17.19 -3.20 1.58
CA GLU A 77 -17.64 -2.66 2.87
C GLU A 77 -17.36 -1.16 2.97
N LEU A 78 -16.19 -0.71 2.48
CA LEU A 78 -15.79 0.70 2.50
C LEU A 78 -16.66 1.56 1.57
N LEU A 79 -17.07 1.02 0.43
CA LEU A 79 -17.99 1.68 -0.51
C LEU A 79 -19.42 1.78 0.05
N ALA A 80 -19.77 0.96 1.05
CA ALA A 80 -21.07 1.03 1.72
C ALA A 80 -21.09 2.05 2.88
N CYS A 81 -19.94 2.56 3.30
CA CYS A 81 -19.86 3.60 4.33
C CYS A 81 -20.19 4.97 3.71
N ASP A 82 -21.14 5.69 4.30
CA ASP A 82 -21.54 7.04 3.84
C ASP A 82 -20.82 8.17 4.59
N ASP A 83 -20.02 7.82 5.61
CA ASP A 83 -19.36 8.79 6.48
C ASP A 83 -17.88 8.45 6.74
N LEU A 84 -17.08 9.50 6.94
CA LEU A 84 -15.65 9.41 7.19
C LEU A 84 -15.34 8.63 8.47
N HIS A 85 -16.16 8.78 9.51
CA HIS A 85 -15.95 8.15 10.80
C HIS A 85 -16.13 6.64 10.70
N GLU A 86 -17.24 6.16 10.13
CA GLU A 86 -17.55 4.75 9.92
C GLU A 86 -16.46 4.09 9.07
N LEU A 87 -16.07 4.71 7.95
CA LEU A 87 -15.00 4.20 7.09
C LEU A 87 -13.69 4.04 7.90
N SER A 88 -13.28 5.10 8.61
CA SER A 88 -12.05 5.08 9.41
C SER A 88 -12.10 4.05 10.54
N GLN A 89 -13.25 3.89 11.21
CA GLN A 89 -13.44 2.88 12.25
C GLN A 89 -13.41 1.47 11.69
N LEU A 90 -14.08 1.23 10.54
CA LEU A 90 -14.09 -0.06 9.88
C LEU A 90 -12.66 -0.51 9.53
N VAL A 91 -11.87 0.38 8.93
CA VAL A 91 -10.46 0.12 8.63
C VAL A 91 -9.70 -0.27 9.90
N ARG A 92 -9.86 0.49 10.99
CA ARG A 92 -9.18 0.20 12.27
C ARG A 92 -9.59 -1.13 12.89
N ILE A 93 -10.88 -1.46 12.89
CA ILE A 93 -11.40 -2.72 13.42
C ILE A 93 -10.85 -3.89 12.60
N ARG A 94 -10.87 -3.77 11.27
CA ARG A 94 -10.36 -4.80 10.36
C ARG A 94 -8.86 -5.01 10.53
N GLN A 95 -8.09 -3.93 10.69
CA GLN A 95 -6.66 -4.00 11.01
C GLN A 95 -6.38 -4.79 12.30
N ALA A 96 -7.09 -4.44 13.38
CA ALA A 96 -6.90 -5.10 14.67
C ALA A 96 -7.36 -6.58 14.68
N GLY A 97 -8.36 -6.92 13.86
CA GLY A 97 -8.91 -8.28 13.76
C GLY A 97 -8.15 -9.21 12.81
N MET A 98 -7.12 -8.74 12.10
CA MET A 98 -6.38 -9.56 11.13
C MET A 98 -5.35 -10.46 11.83
N TYR A 99 -5.80 -11.64 12.28
CA TYR A 99 -4.89 -12.66 12.86
C TYR A 99 -4.39 -13.68 11.83
N ASP A 100 -5.07 -13.81 10.69
CA ASP A 100 -4.69 -14.74 9.62
C ASP A 100 -3.83 -14.05 8.56
N ALA A 101 -2.51 -14.14 8.75
CA ALA A 101 -1.55 -13.66 7.77
C ALA A 101 -1.64 -14.44 6.45
N ASP A 102 -1.99 -15.73 6.47
CA ASP A 102 -1.89 -16.59 5.30
C ASP A 102 -2.95 -16.23 4.25
N ALA A 103 -4.17 -15.89 4.69
CA ALA A 103 -5.22 -15.37 3.81
C ALA A 103 -4.81 -14.04 3.15
N LEU A 104 -4.26 -13.10 3.94
CA LEU A 104 -3.79 -11.81 3.44
C LEU A 104 -2.61 -11.98 2.47
N LEU A 105 -1.65 -12.83 2.81
CA LEU A 105 -0.47 -13.09 1.99
C LEU A 105 -0.83 -13.82 0.68
N HIS A 106 -1.84 -14.68 0.69
CA HIS A 106 -2.37 -15.28 -0.53
C HIS A 106 -2.90 -14.22 -1.50
N GLN A 107 -3.73 -13.30 -1.00
CA GLN A 107 -4.24 -12.19 -1.81
C GLN A 107 -3.10 -11.26 -2.26
N THR A 108 -2.15 -10.96 -1.37
CA THR A 108 -0.96 -10.15 -1.65
C THR A 108 -0.15 -10.73 -2.81
N ARG A 109 0.04 -12.05 -2.88
CA ARG A 109 0.78 -12.70 -3.97
C ARG A 109 0.10 -12.51 -5.33
N VAL A 110 -1.23 -12.57 -5.37
CA VAL A 110 -1.98 -12.29 -6.61
C VAL A 110 -1.78 -10.84 -7.02
N GLN A 111 -1.86 -9.91 -6.06
CA GLN A 111 -1.63 -8.49 -6.33
C GLN A 111 -0.22 -8.19 -6.79
N LEU A 112 0.78 -8.78 -6.13
CA LEU A 112 2.18 -8.60 -6.49
C LEU A 112 2.46 -9.09 -7.91
N ARG A 113 1.87 -10.21 -8.34
CA ARG A 113 1.97 -10.69 -9.73
C ARG A 113 1.33 -9.72 -10.71
N ARG A 114 0.16 -9.17 -10.39
CA ARG A 114 -0.54 -8.18 -11.21
C ARG A 114 0.24 -6.86 -11.32
N MET A 115 0.77 -6.37 -10.20
CA MET A 115 1.61 -5.17 -10.16
C MET A 115 2.91 -5.36 -10.95
N ARG A 116 3.60 -6.50 -10.76
CA ARG A 116 4.84 -6.82 -11.49
C ARG A 116 4.59 -7.02 -12.99
N SER A 117 3.45 -7.59 -13.41
CA SER A 117 3.09 -7.73 -14.82
C SER A 117 2.69 -6.39 -15.47
N ASN A 118 2.17 -5.44 -14.69
CA ASN A 118 1.94 -4.04 -15.08
C ASN A 118 3.25 -3.20 -15.04
N LEU A 119 4.31 -3.76 -15.66
CA LEU A 119 5.69 -3.28 -15.71
C LEU A 119 5.89 -1.87 -16.31
N ARG A 120 4.87 -1.29 -16.97
CA ARG A 120 4.90 0.08 -17.50
C ARG A 120 4.66 1.14 -16.43
N ILE A 121 3.88 0.81 -15.40
CA ILE A 121 3.73 1.64 -14.21
C ILE A 121 5.02 1.45 -13.41
N LEU A 122 5.44 0.25 -13.04
CA LEU A 122 6.65 0.07 -12.22
C LEU A 122 7.95 0.72 -12.80
N ARG A 123 8.18 0.67 -14.12
CA ARG A 123 9.38 1.29 -14.76
C ARG A 123 9.33 2.81 -14.90
N ALA A 124 8.16 3.42 -15.09
CA ALA A 124 8.05 4.89 -15.12
C ALA A 124 8.30 5.51 -13.73
N TRP A 125 8.13 4.71 -12.67
CA TRP A 125 8.21 5.14 -11.27
C TRP A 125 9.59 4.86 -10.66
N HIS A 126 10.20 3.70 -10.92
CA HIS A 126 11.52 3.35 -10.38
C HIS A 126 12.69 4.07 -11.10
N LEU A 127 12.55 4.37 -12.40
CA LEU A 127 13.62 5.03 -13.17
C LEU A 127 13.74 6.53 -12.80
N GLY A 128 12.63 7.19 -12.45
CA GLY A 128 12.64 8.61 -12.05
C GLY A 128 13.26 8.86 -10.66
N ASP A 129 13.20 7.88 -9.76
CA ASP A 129 13.81 7.96 -8.42
C ASP A 129 15.27 7.47 -8.43
N LEU A 130 15.62 6.43 -9.21
CA LEU A 130 17.02 5.99 -9.35
C LEU A 130 17.88 7.02 -10.08
N MET A 131 17.38 7.70 -11.11
CA MET A 131 18.12 8.77 -11.78
C MET A 131 18.38 9.97 -10.86
N LYS A 132 17.45 10.29 -9.96
CA LYS A 132 17.67 11.35 -8.96
C LYS A 132 18.69 10.93 -7.90
N HIS A 133 18.65 9.68 -7.46
CA HIS A 133 19.60 9.16 -6.50
C HIS A 133 21.02 9.01 -7.08
N GLU A 134 21.18 8.63 -8.35
CA GLU A 134 22.47 8.62 -9.05
C GLU A 134 23.00 10.06 -9.25
N ASP A 135 22.16 11.01 -9.71
CA ASP A 135 22.54 12.41 -9.86
C ASP A 135 22.92 13.09 -8.52
N GLU A 136 22.25 12.73 -7.43
CA GLU A 136 22.51 13.28 -6.09
C GLU A 136 23.75 12.62 -5.44
N MET A 137 24.00 11.34 -5.71
CA MET A 137 25.20 10.63 -5.26
C MET A 137 26.45 11.07 -6.04
N ASP A 138 26.34 11.31 -7.35
CA ASP A 138 27.43 11.88 -8.18
C ASP A 138 27.78 13.32 -7.78
N ARG A 139 26.79 14.13 -7.36
CA ARG A 139 27.05 15.48 -6.82
C ARG A 139 27.75 15.48 -5.46
N VAL A 140 27.54 14.45 -4.64
CA VAL A 140 28.22 14.29 -3.34
C VAL A 140 29.63 13.73 -3.52
N LEU A 141 29.85 12.88 -4.53
CA LEU A 141 31.18 12.30 -4.83
C LEU A 141 32.08 13.24 -5.65
N CYS A 142 31.52 14.19 -6.43
CA CYS A 142 32.28 15.23 -7.13
C CYS A 142 32.58 16.49 -6.27
N ARG A 143 32.48 16.41 -4.95
CA ARG A 143 32.77 17.52 -4.01
C ARG A 143 33.79 17.09 -2.97
#